data_AF-A0A7X7FIP7-F1
#
_entry.id   AF-A0A7X7FIP7-F1
#
_cell.length_a   1.000
_cell.length_b   1.000
_cell.length_c   1.000
_cell.angle_alpha   90.00
_cell.angle_beta   90.00
_cell.angle_gamma   90.00
#
_symmetry.space_group_name_H-M   'P 1'
#
loop_
_entity.id
_entity.type
_entity.pdbx_description
1 polymer ?
#
loop_
_entity_poly.entity_id
_entity_poly.type
_entity_poly.pdbx_seq_one_letter_code
_entity_poly.pdbx_strand_id
1 'polypeptide(L)' 'MILAFRRGESPYRTVDVLFGGLKADVTYELTSEATGQKVRAKGADLMRQYQLTIPERHRSEVITYRPVR' A
#
# COMPACT_ATOMS: atom_id res chain seq x y z
N MET A 1 -2.55 -8.18 -3.33
CA MET A 1 -3.54 -7.25 -2.72
C MET A 1 -3.14 -6.99 -1.29
N ILE A 2 -3.32 -5.77 -0.79
CA ILE A 2 -3.24 -5.43 0.64
C ILE A 2 -4.62 -4.99 1.10
N LEU A 3 -5.06 -5.50 2.24
CA LEU A 3 -6.26 -5.06 2.95
C LEU A 3 -5.83 -4.60 4.34
N ALA A 4 -6.10 -3.35 4.66
CA ALA A 4 -5.71 -2.74 5.93
C ALA A 4 -6.90 -2.07 6.59
N PHE A 5 -6.96 -2.19 7.92
CA PHE A 5 -8.01 -1.59 8.74
C PHE A 5 -7.38 -0.68 9.79
N ARG A 6 -7.81 0.58 9.82
CA ARG A 6 -7.49 1.45 10.95
C ARG A 6 -8.57 1.32 12.01
N ARG A 7 -8.21 0.71 13.15
CA ARG A 7 -9.07 0.67 14.34
C ARG A 7 -9.43 2.09 14.76
N GLY A 8 -10.66 2.28 15.25
CA GLY A 8 -11.21 3.59 15.61
C GLY A 8 -10.36 4.42 16.57
N GLU A 9 -9.84 3.76 17.59
CA GLU A 9 -9.03 4.37 18.64
C GLU A 9 -7.55 4.47 18.27
N SER A 10 -7.13 3.94 17.10
CA SER A 10 -5.73 3.97 16.70
C SER A 10 -5.25 5.43 16.52
N PRO A 11 -4.22 5.88 17.27
CA PRO A 11 -3.65 7.20 17.09
C PRO A 11 -2.81 7.27 15.80
N TYR A 12 -2.34 6.13 15.29
CA TYR A 12 -1.49 6.05 14.10
C TYR A 12 -2.34 6.10 12.82
N ARG A 13 -2.09 7.12 12.02
CA ARG A 13 -2.72 7.32 10.70
C ARG A 13 -1.92 6.66 9.59
N THR A 14 -0.62 6.48 9.81
CA THR A 14 0.34 5.99 8.83
C THR A 14 1.15 4.87 9.46
N VAL A 15 1.44 3.83 8.67
CA VAL A 15 2.30 2.71 9.05
C VAL A 15 3.20 2.34 7.89
N ASP A 16 4.39 1.84 8.21
CA ASP A 16 5.25 1.19 7.23
C ASP A 16 4.79 -0.25 7.01
N VAL A 17 4.59 -0.61 5.75
CA VAL A 17 4.23 -1.96 5.31
C VAL A 17 5.32 -2.45 4.38
N LEU A 18 5.73 -3.71 4.56
CA LEU A 18 6.69 -4.38 3.70
C LEU A 18 5.94 -5.36 2.80
N PHE A 19 6.12 -5.22 1.49
CA PHE A 19 5.56 -6.19 0.55
C PHE A 19 6.40 -7.47 0.60
N GLY A 20 5.76 -8.63 0.47
CA GLY A 20 6.43 -9.93 0.35
C GLY A 20 6.31 -10.49 -1.07
N GLY A 21 7.37 -11.17 -1.53
CA GLY A 21 7.32 -12.01 -2.74
C GLY A 21 7.25 -11.26 -4.08
N LEU A 22 7.60 -9.97 -4.12
CA LEU A 22 7.71 -9.22 -5.37
C LEU A 22 9.05 -9.52 -6.07
N LYS A 23 9.07 -9.38 -7.40
CA LYS A 23 10.33 -9.40 -8.16
C LYS A 23 11.00 -8.04 -8.03
N ALA A 24 12.26 -8.02 -7.59
CA ALA A 24 12.97 -6.80 -7.22
C ALA A 24 13.13 -5.78 -8.37
N ASP A 25 13.38 -6.30 -9.57
CA ASP A 25 13.64 -5.55 -10.81
C ASP A 25 12.38 -5.09 -11.54
N VAL A 26 11.21 -5.65 -11.19
CA VAL A 26 9.92 -5.33 -11.81
C VAL A 26 9.33 -4.07 -11.21
N THR A 27 8.77 -3.21 -12.08
CA THR A 27 7.96 -2.06 -11.65
C THR A 27 6.52 -2.51 -11.45
N TYR A 28 5.92 -2.10 -10.34
CA TYR A 28 4.51 -2.35 -10.03
C TYR A 28 3.73 -1.05 -10.01
N GLU A 29 2.50 -1.09 -10.53
CA GLU A 29 1.51 -0.04 -10.35
C GLU A 29 0.58 -0.45 -9.21
N LEU A 30 0.52 0.36 -8.17
CA LEU A 30 -0.37 0.24 -7.03
C LEU A 30 -1.57 1.15 -7.25
N THR A 31 -2.76 0.68 -6.91
CA THR A 31 -4.00 1.46 -6.95
C THR A 31 -4.66 1.41 -5.58
N SER A 32 -4.94 2.58 -4.99
CA SER A 32 -5.84 2.71 -3.84
C SER A 32 -7.27 2.61 -4.34
N GLU A 33 -8.04 1.66 -3.82
CA GLU A 33 -9.46 1.53 -4.17
C GLU A 33 -10.28 2.65 -3.52
N ALA A 34 -9.86 3.19 -2.37
CA ALA A 34 -10.59 4.28 -1.72
C ALA A 34 -10.50 5.61 -2.48
N THR A 35 -9.36 5.90 -3.11
CA THR A 35 -9.09 7.20 -3.75
C THR A 35 -8.95 7.13 -5.27
N GLY A 36 -8.78 5.93 -5.83
CA GLY A 36 -8.39 5.72 -7.23
C GLY A 36 -6.96 6.15 -7.55
N GLN A 37 -6.19 6.64 -6.57
CA GLN A 37 -4.82 7.09 -6.78
C GLN A 37 -3.93 5.93 -7.22
N LYS A 38 -3.08 6.20 -8.21
CA LYS A 38 -2.10 5.25 -8.73
C LYS A 38 -0.68 5.71 -8.46
N VAL A 39 0.16 4.78 -8.04
CA VAL A 39 1.59 5.01 -7.79
C VAL A 39 2.39 3.89 -8.44
N ARG A 40 3.56 4.20 -8.99
CA ARG A 40 4.49 3.21 -9.53
C ARG A 40 5.75 3.16 -8.70
N ALA A 41 6.22 1.95 -8.40
CA ALA A 41 7.44 1.72 -7.63
C ALA A 41 8.10 0.41 -8.04
N LYS A 42 9.42 0.28 -7.82
CA LYS A 42 10.11 -1.01 -8.01
C LYS A 42 9.73 -1.99 -6.92
N GLY A 43 9.72 -3.27 -7.25
CA GLY A 43 9.48 -4.34 -6.27
C GLY A 43 10.49 -4.27 -5.12
N ALA A 44 11.75 -3.94 -5.39
CA ALA A 44 12.77 -3.75 -4.36
C ALA A 44 12.40 -2.66 -3.33
N ASP A 45 11.88 -1.53 -3.82
CA ASP A 45 11.49 -0.41 -2.95
C ASP A 45 10.27 -0.79 -2.09
N LEU A 46 9.27 -1.41 -2.70
CA LEU A 46 8.05 -1.87 -2.02
C LEU A 46 8.32 -2.94 -0.94
N MET A 47 9.31 -3.81 -1.18
CA MET A 47 9.73 -4.80 -0.18
C MET A 47 10.57 -4.17 0.94
N ARG A 48 11.20 -3.02 0.70
CA ARG A 48 12.00 -2.30 1.70
C ARG A 48 11.15 -1.40 2.60
N GLN A 49 10.24 -0.63 2.01
CA GLN A 49 9.36 0.27 2.75
C GLN A 49 8.22 0.78 1.85
N TYR A 50 6.99 0.71 2.34
CA TYR A 50 5.86 1.40 1.76
C TYR A 50 5.00 2.05 2.86
N GLN A 51 4.80 3.36 2.76
CA GLN A 51 3.96 4.09 3.71
C GLN A 51 2.50 4.02 3.31
N LEU A 52 1.71 3.31 4.11
CA LEU A 52 0.26 3.28 3.99
C LEU A 52 -0.35 4.29 4.95
N THR A 53 -1.20 5.19 4.43
CA THR A 53 -1.92 6.17 5.24
C THR A 53 -3.43 5.99 5.14
N ILE A 54 -4.10 5.87 6.28
CA ILE A 54 -5.57 5.86 6.42
C ILE A 54 -5.95 7.03 7.36
N PRO A 55 -6.24 8.23 6.81
CA PRO A 55 -6.43 9.45 7.60
C PRO A 55 -7.64 9.40 8.54
N GLU A 56 -8.71 8.74 8.10
CA GLU A 56 -9.97 8.64 8.83
C GLU A 56 -9.94 7.49 9.85
N ARG A 57 -10.61 7.69 10.99
CA ARG A 57 -10.82 6.63 11.99
C ARG A 57 -11.89 5.67 11.46
N HIS A 58 -11.84 4.40 11.89
CA HIS A 58 -12.81 3.37 11.49
C HIS A 58 -12.91 3.17 9.98
N ARG A 59 -11.80 3.29 9.26
CA ARG A 59 -11.74 3.15 7.81
C ARG A 59 -10.81 2.02 7.41
N SER A 60 -11.12 1.39 6.29
CA SER A 60 -10.26 0.42 5.62
C SER A 60 -9.72 0.99 4.31
N GLU A 61 -8.61 0.43 3.87
CA GLU A 61 -8.03 0.66 2.55
C GLU A 61 -7.72 -0.68 1.89
N VAL A 62 -8.00 -0.75 0.59
CA VAL A 62 -7.61 -1.86 -0.27
C VAL A 62 -6.63 -1.32 -1.29
N ILE A 63 -5.44 -1.91 -1.34
CA ILE A 63 -4.46 -1.63 -2.38
C ILE A 63 -4.32 -2.84 -3.29
N THR A 64 -4.67 -2.65 -4.54
CA THR A 64 -4.39 -3.60 -5.60
C THR A 64 -3.07 -3.23 -6.26
N TYR A 65 -2.33 -4.23 -6.76
CA TYR A 65 -1.07 -3.98 -7.45
C TYR A 65 -0.85 -4.99 -8.57
N ARG A 66 -0.22 -4.52 -9.65
CA ARG A 66 0.10 -5.34 -10.82
C ARG A 66 1.46 -4.95 -11.40
N PRO A 67 2.22 -5.88 -11.99
CA PRO A 67 3.42 -5.53 -12.71
C PRO A 67 3.06 -4.67 -13.93
N VAL A 68 3.91 -3.70 -14.24
CA VAL A 68 3.83 -2.86 -15.44
C VAL A 68 5.17 -2.90 -16.18
N ARG A 69 5.09 -2.85 -17.51
CA ARG A 69 6.27 -2.79 -18.39
C ARG A 69 6.91 -1.41 -18.33
#